data_AF-A0A433SPA0-F1
#
_entry.id   AF-A0A433SPA0-F1
#
_cell.length_a   1.000
_cell.length_b   1.000
_cell.length_c   1.000
_cell.angle_alpha   90.00
_cell.angle_beta   90.00
_cell.angle_gamma   90.00
#
_symmetry.space_group_name_H-M   'P 1'
#
loop_
_entity.id
_entity.type
_entity.pdbx_description
1 polymer ?
#
loop_
_entity_poly.entity_id
_entity_poly.type
_entity_poly.pdbx_seq_one_letter_code
_entity_poly.pdbx_strand_id
1 'polypeptide(L)'
;MAPKCRRVAVVGAGIGGLASIKSCLEEGMEVVAYESRPCVGGVWSGTKDEWTATGPTMYNSLVSNTSKSMTCFSDFPCPASYPPFLPHYLFQEYLVKYAEHFKLLEHIKLNTRVLAVSKTEDHASTGRWRLRLRRTDDLESVTHKVKPQDGTEGQSTLEEWEEEFDGVIVATGFYS
;
A
#
# COMPACT_ATOMS: atom_id res chain seq x y z
N MET A 1 5.05 34.49 3.63
CA MET A 1 5.50 33.14 4.02
C MET A 1 5.35 32.24 2.82
N ALA A 2 6.37 31.47 2.44
CA ALA A 2 6.18 30.40 1.47
C ALA A 2 5.11 29.44 1.99
N PRO A 3 4.24 28.89 1.13
CA PRO A 3 3.25 27.90 1.58
C PRO A 3 4.01 26.74 2.24
N LYS A 4 3.58 26.37 3.46
CA LYS A 4 4.14 25.22 4.17
C LYS A 4 3.90 23.98 3.31
N CYS A 5 4.96 23.32 2.85
CA CYS A 5 4.86 22.00 2.23
C CYS A 5 4.15 21.07 3.22
N ARG A 6 2.98 20.53 2.82
CA ARG A 6 2.17 19.68 3.70
C ARG A 6 2.70 18.25 3.64
N ARG A 7 2.86 17.62 4.80
CA ARG A 7 3.24 16.22 4.91
C ARG A 7 2.00 15.35 5.01
N VAL A 8 1.80 14.46 4.05
CA VAL A 8 0.59 13.62 3.90
C VAL A 8 0.93 12.14 4.04
N ALA A 9 0.15 11.43 4.88
CA ALA A 9 0.19 9.98 4.93
C ALA A 9 -0.82 9.36 3.96
N VAL A 10 -0.40 8.34 3.20
CA VAL A 10 -1.30 7.50 2.40
C VAL A 10 -1.35 6.09 3.01
N VAL A 11 -2.55 5.59 3.31
CA VAL A 11 -2.73 4.26 3.92
C VAL A 11 -3.15 3.26 2.86
N GLY A 12 -2.23 2.39 2.45
CA GLY A 12 -2.39 1.38 1.39
C GLY A 12 -1.75 1.83 0.06
N ALA A 13 -1.13 0.88 -0.65
CA ALA A 13 -0.50 1.08 -1.95
C ALA A 13 -1.18 0.24 -3.07
N GLY A 14 -2.49 0.06 -2.98
CA GLY A 14 -3.32 -0.40 -4.09
C GLY A 14 -3.55 0.70 -5.13
N ILE A 15 -4.47 0.47 -6.09
CA ILE A 15 -4.79 1.44 -7.18
C ILE A 15 -5.03 2.86 -6.63
N GLY A 16 -5.91 2.99 -5.64
CA GLY A 16 -6.23 4.29 -5.03
C GLY A 16 -5.05 4.91 -4.29
N GLY A 17 -4.20 4.08 -3.68
CA GLY A 17 -2.98 4.53 -3.00
C GLY A 17 -1.97 5.11 -3.98
N LEU A 18 -1.68 4.39 -5.06
CA LEU A 18 -0.77 4.85 -6.12
C LEU A 18 -1.26 6.16 -6.76
N ALA A 19 -2.55 6.27 -7.06
CA ALA A 19 -3.14 7.51 -7.56
C ALA A 19 -2.98 8.66 -6.56
N SER A 20 -3.24 8.40 -5.28
CA SER A 20 -3.14 9.42 -4.22
C SER A 20 -1.72 9.93 -4.04
N ILE A 21 -0.73 9.03 -4.05
CA ILE A 21 0.68 9.40 -3.95
C ILE A 21 1.06 10.31 -5.11
N LYS A 22 0.75 9.89 -6.35
CA LYS A 22 1.06 10.70 -7.53
C LYS A 22 0.42 12.08 -7.46
N SER A 23 -0.88 12.17 -7.17
CA SER A 23 -1.59 13.46 -7.12
C SER A 23 -1.01 14.38 -6.04
N CYS A 24 -0.64 13.85 -4.87
CA CYS A 24 0.00 14.67 -3.83
C CYS A 24 1.38 15.19 -4.25
N LEU A 25 2.18 14.36 -4.94
CA LEU A 25 3.49 14.78 -5.45
C LEU A 25 3.35 15.86 -6.53
N GLU A 26 2.36 15.78 -7.42
CA GLU A 26 2.08 16.80 -8.44
C GLU A 26 1.68 18.15 -7.83
N GLU A 27 1.02 18.13 -6.68
CA GLU A 27 0.68 19.34 -5.90
C GLU A 27 1.83 19.81 -4.98
N GLY A 28 3.01 19.19 -5.09
CA GLY A 28 4.20 19.59 -4.32
C GLY A 28 4.13 19.27 -2.83
N MET A 29 3.34 18.27 -2.42
CA MET A 29 3.27 17.79 -1.04
C MET A 29 4.38 16.78 -0.73
N GLU A 30 4.78 16.68 0.55
CA GLU A 30 5.63 15.59 1.03
C GLU A 30 4.75 14.38 1.34
N VAL A 31 5.05 13.22 0.76
CA VAL A 31 4.20 12.02 0.88
C VAL A 31 4.97 10.86 1.50
N VAL A 32 4.32 10.18 2.45
CA VAL A 32 4.73 8.85 2.92
C VAL A 32 3.53 7.92 2.86
N ALA A 33 3.67 6.84 2.10
CA ALA A 33 2.67 5.79 2.00
C ALA A 33 3.08 4.57 2.83
N TYR A 34 2.09 3.92 3.42
CA TYR A 34 2.28 2.71 4.23
C TYR A 34 1.48 1.56 3.63
N GLU A 35 2.17 0.49 3.25
CA GLU A 35 1.56 -0.73 2.72
C GLU A 35 1.95 -1.91 3.60
N SER A 36 0.93 -2.65 4.06
CA SER A 36 1.09 -3.82 4.91
C SER A 36 1.74 -5.03 4.23
N ARG A 37 1.68 -5.09 2.90
CA ARG A 37 2.22 -6.18 2.09
C ARG A 37 3.65 -5.89 1.60
N PRO A 38 4.39 -6.91 1.15
CA PRO A 38 5.73 -6.75 0.58
C PRO A 38 5.73 -6.17 -0.85
N CYS A 39 4.56 -5.85 -1.41
CA CYS A 39 4.45 -5.28 -2.76
C CYS A 39 3.21 -4.38 -2.89
N VAL A 40 3.24 -3.51 -3.91
CA VAL A 40 2.12 -2.65 -4.29
C VAL A 40 1.03 -3.41 -5.06
N GLY A 41 -0.10 -2.77 -5.32
CA GLY A 41 -1.17 -3.28 -6.19
C GLY A 41 -2.41 -3.80 -5.45
N GLY A 42 -2.30 -4.03 -4.13
CA GLY A 42 -3.43 -4.36 -3.27
C GLY A 42 -4.14 -5.64 -3.71
N VAL A 43 -5.43 -5.54 -4.07
CA VAL A 43 -6.22 -6.69 -4.57
C VAL A 43 -5.54 -7.37 -5.77
N TRP A 44 -4.78 -6.63 -6.58
CA TRP A 44 -4.12 -7.16 -7.77
C TRP A 44 -2.75 -7.77 -7.52
N SER A 45 -2.23 -7.74 -6.28
CA SER A 45 -0.85 -8.11 -5.94
C SER A 45 -0.51 -9.61 -6.04
N GLY A 46 -1.26 -10.39 -6.80
CA GLY A 46 -1.09 -11.84 -6.95
C GLY A 46 -0.09 -12.16 -8.06
N THR A 47 0.80 -13.11 -7.81
CA THR A 47 1.67 -13.66 -8.85
C THR A 47 1.01 -14.89 -9.47
N LYS A 48 1.41 -15.25 -10.69
CA LYS A 48 0.80 -16.33 -11.49
C LYS A 48 0.81 -17.70 -10.78
N ASP A 49 1.77 -17.90 -9.87
CA ASP A 49 2.10 -19.20 -9.29
C ASP A 49 2.00 -19.24 -7.75
N GLU A 50 1.67 -18.13 -7.07
CA GLU A 50 1.59 -18.08 -5.60
C GLU A 50 0.15 -17.90 -5.11
N TRP A 51 -0.50 -19.02 -4.80
CA TRP A 51 -1.62 -19.03 -3.87
C TRP A 51 -1.05 -19.09 -2.44
N THR A 52 -0.69 -17.94 -1.87
CA THR A 52 -0.26 -17.88 -0.46
C THR A 52 -1.46 -17.66 0.44
N ALA A 53 -1.45 -18.27 1.63
CA ALA A 53 -2.46 -18.10 2.67
C ALA A 53 -2.63 -16.64 3.17
N THR A 54 -1.75 -15.73 2.71
CA THR A 54 -1.69 -14.30 3.02
C THR A 54 -1.80 -13.41 1.76
N GLY A 55 -1.95 -14.02 0.58
CA GLY A 55 -2.04 -13.36 -0.73
C GLY A 55 -3.45 -12.83 -1.06
N PRO A 56 -3.60 -12.02 -2.12
CA PRO A 56 -4.85 -11.31 -2.42
C PRO A 56 -6.04 -12.26 -2.58
N THR A 57 -7.23 -11.72 -2.30
CA THR A 57 -8.58 -12.33 -2.39
C THR A 57 -8.95 -12.91 -3.78
N MET A 58 -8.00 -13.03 -4.70
CA MET A 58 -8.23 -13.30 -6.11
C MET A 58 -7.84 -14.72 -6.49
N TYR A 59 -8.69 -15.35 -7.30
CA TYR A 59 -8.43 -16.62 -7.94
C TYR A 59 -7.55 -16.44 -9.20
N ASN A 60 -6.69 -17.42 -9.50
CA ASN A 60 -5.70 -17.32 -10.59
C ASN A 60 -6.31 -17.04 -11.98
N SER A 61 -7.57 -17.43 -12.22
CA SER A 61 -8.25 -17.15 -13.50
C SER A 61 -8.87 -15.77 -13.59
N LEU A 62 -8.66 -14.88 -12.61
CA LEU A 62 -9.27 -13.56 -12.60
C LEU A 62 -8.76 -12.70 -13.76
N VAL A 63 -9.72 -12.12 -14.47
CA VAL A 63 -9.57 -11.15 -15.55
C VAL A 63 -10.44 -9.93 -15.22
N SER A 64 -9.97 -8.73 -15.57
CA SER A 64 -10.73 -7.49 -15.37
C SER A 64 -12.09 -7.57 -16.08
N ASN A 65 -13.14 -7.10 -15.41
CA ASN A 65 -14.48 -6.96 -16.00
C ASN A 65 -14.64 -5.67 -16.81
N THR A 66 -13.70 -4.73 -16.67
CA THR A 66 -13.62 -3.49 -17.44
C THR A 66 -12.47 -3.54 -18.43
N SER A 67 -12.63 -2.86 -19.56
CA SER A 67 -11.59 -2.75 -20.58
C SER A 67 -10.37 -1.98 -20.07
N LYS A 68 -9.18 -2.29 -20.59
CA LYS A 68 -7.93 -1.56 -20.31
C LYS A 68 -8.09 -0.06 -20.62
N SER A 69 -8.81 0.29 -21.68
CA SER A 69 -9.02 1.70 -22.05
C SER A 69 -9.85 2.49 -21.03
N MET A 70 -10.63 1.80 -20.18
CA MET A 70 -11.43 2.43 -19.12
C MET A 70 -10.78 2.33 -17.74
N THR A 71 -9.82 1.42 -17.57
CA THR A 71 -9.26 1.06 -16.26
C THR A 71 -7.89 1.68 -16.01
N CYS A 72 -7.08 1.86 -17.06
CA CYS A 72 -5.72 2.39 -16.91
C CYS A 72 -5.76 3.89 -16.57
N PHE A 73 -4.70 4.38 -15.94
CA PHE A 73 -4.58 5.76 -15.48
C PHE A 73 -4.55 6.70 -16.69
N SER A 74 -5.15 7.88 -16.53
CA SER A 74 -5.41 8.83 -17.62
C SER A 74 -4.16 9.29 -18.37
N ASP A 75 -3.02 9.29 -17.69
CA ASP A 75 -1.71 9.75 -18.16
C ASP A 75 -0.70 8.61 -18.30
N PHE A 76 -1.13 7.37 -18.10
CA PHE A 76 -0.30 6.18 -18.26
C PHE A 76 -1.11 5.06 -18.92
N PRO A 77 -1.28 5.10 -20.25
CA PRO A 77 -2.07 4.11 -20.95
C PRO A 77 -1.42 2.73 -20.86
N CYS A 78 -2.25 1.69 -20.75
CA CYS A 78 -1.75 0.32 -20.82
C CYS A 78 -1.11 0.01 -22.18
N PRO A 79 -0.06 -0.85 -22.24
CA PRO A 79 0.59 -1.22 -23.48
C PRO A 79 -0.38 -1.72 -24.56
N ALA A 80 -0.11 -1.39 -25.82
CA ALA A 80 -0.94 -1.83 -26.94
C ALA A 80 -1.03 -3.35 -27.04
N SER A 81 0.07 -4.05 -26.70
CA SER A 81 0.18 -5.52 -26.69
C SER A 81 -0.70 -6.22 -25.65
N TYR A 82 -1.17 -5.52 -24.62
CA TYR A 82 -2.02 -6.13 -23.60
C TYR A 82 -3.41 -6.45 -24.17
N PRO A 83 -4.08 -7.53 -23.70
CA PRO A 83 -5.44 -7.83 -24.10
C PRO A 83 -6.42 -6.71 -23.67
N PRO A 84 -7.59 -6.58 -24.33
CA PRO A 84 -8.59 -5.59 -23.93
C PRO A 84 -9.07 -5.74 -22.48
N PHE A 85 -9.12 -6.97 -21.95
CA PHE A 85 -9.43 -7.27 -20.56
C PHE A 85 -8.20 -7.95 -19.93
N LEU A 86 -7.74 -7.43 -18.80
CA LEU A 86 -6.44 -7.77 -18.24
C LEU A 86 -6.55 -8.93 -17.25
N PRO A 87 -5.85 -10.06 -17.47
CA PRO A 87 -5.56 -11.02 -16.42
C PRO A 87 -4.88 -10.33 -15.24
N HIS A 88 -5.11 -10.83 -14.03
CA HIS A 88 -4.61 -10.20 -12.81
C HIS A 88 -3.10 -9.87 -12.83
N TYR A 89 -2.27 -10.80 -13.30
CA TYR A 89 -0.82 -10.62 -13.33
C TYR A 89 -0.37 -9.52 -14.29
N LEU A 90 -1.07 -9.31 -15.43
CA LEU A 90 -0.78 -8.20 -16.34
C LEU A 90 -1.20 -6.87 -15.73
N PHE A 91 -2.31 -6.85 -14.98
CA PHE A 91 -2.73 -5.62 -14.33
C PHE A 91 -1.80 -5.27 -13.17
N GLN A 92 -1.33 -6.25 -12.41
CA GLN A 92 -0.27 -6.07 -11.42
C GLN A 92 1.01 -5.50 -12.04
N GLU A 93 1.48 -6.11 -13.14
CA GLU A 93 2.65 -5.62 -13.87
C GLU A 93 2.47 -4.16 -14.31
N TYR A 94 1.27 -3.79 -14.78
CA TYR A 94 0.95 -2.41 -15.13
C TYR A 94 1.02 -1.47 -13.92
N LEU A 95 0.50 -1.86 -12.75
CA LEU A 95 0.54 -1.03 -11.53
C LEU A 95 1.98 -0.85 -11.02
N VAL A 96 2.82 -1.88 -11.09
CA VAL A 96 4.25 -1.78 -10.78
C VAL A 96 4.94 -0.82 -11.75
N LYS A 97 4.71 -0.96 -13.06
CA LYS A 97 5.26 -0.04 -14.08
C LYS A 97 4.83 1.42 -13.86
N TYR A 98 3.59 1.63 -13.46
CA TYR A 98 3.09 2.97 -13.11
C TYR A 98 3.84 3.56 -11.91
N ALA A 99 3.99 2.76 -10.84
CA ALA A 99 4.72 3.18 -9.65
C ALA A 99 6.20 3.47 -9.94
N GLU A 100 6.85 2.68 -10.79
CA GLU A 100 8.23 2.92 -11.24
C GLU A 100 8.34 4.18 -12.11
N HIS A 101 7.45 4.34 -13.09
CA HIS A 101 7.48 5.45 -14.05
C HIS A 101 7.40 6.81 -13.36
N PHE A 102 6.49 6.94 -12.39
CA PHE A 102 6.32 8.17 -11.61
C PHE A 102 7.16 8.21 -10.32
N LYS A 103 8.08 7.24 -10.14
CA LYS A 103 8.96 7.12 -8.95
C LYS A 103 8.22 7.07 -7.63
N LEU A 104 7.01 6.51 -7.61
CA LEU A 104 6.18 6.44 -6.40
C LEU A 104 6.76 5.48 -5.35
N LEU A 105 7.55 4.50 -5.77
CA LEU A 105 8.10 3.46 -4.87
C LEU A 105 8.98 4.03 -3.76
N GLU A 106 9.69 5.14 -3.98
CA GLU A 106 10.54 5.76 -2.96
C GLU A 106 9.74 6.41 -1.82
N HIS A 107 8.45 6.63 -2.04
CA HIS A 107 7.51 7.18 -1.05
C HIS A 107 6.75 6.09 -0.29
N ILE A 108 6.94 4.81 -0.62
CA ILE A 108 6.16 3.71 -0.07
C ILE A 108 7.01 2.90 0.91
N LYS A 109 6.58 2.86 2.17
CA LYS A 109 7.08 1.91 3.18
C LYS A 109 6.22 0.64 3.11
N LEU A 110 6.76 -0.36 2.40
CA LEU A 110 6.21 -1.72 2.35
C LEU A 110 6.36 -2.41 3.72
N ASN A 111 5.68 -3.54 3.88
CA ASN A 111 5.66 -4.31 5.12
C ASN A 111 5.40 -3.46 6.38
N THR A 112 4.56 -2.44 6.26
CA THR A 112 4.23 -1.53 7.35
C THR A 112 2.72 -1.37 7.47
N ARG A 113 2.17 -1.87 8.58
CA ARG A 113 0.75 -1.80 8.88
C ARG A 113 0.43 -0.55 9.68
N VAL A 114 -0.58 0.19 9.22
CA VAL A 114 -1.20 1.25 10.01
C VAL A 114 -2.22 0.60 10.96
N LEU A 115 -2.00 0.73 12.26
CA LEU A 115 -2.84 0.16 13.31
C LEU A 115 -3.97 1.10 13.74
N ALA A 116 -3.69 2.41 13.74
CA ALA A 116 -4.65 3.43 14.14
C ALA A 116 -4.32 4.76 13.49
N VAL A 117 -5.37 5.56 13.26
CA VAL A 117 -5.28 6.97 12.88
C VAL A 117 -6.10 7.75 13.91
N SER A 118 -5.48 8.71 14.59
CA SER A 118 -6.12 9.53 15.61
C SER A 118 -5.77 11.01 15.42
N LYS A 119 -6.59 11.89 16.00
CA LYS A 119 -6.29 13.32 16.07
C LYS A 119 -5.17 13.55 17.07
N THR A 120 -4.24 14.46 16.77
CA THR A 120 -3.27 14.95 17.77
C THR A 120 -3.99 15.75 18.85
N GLU A 121 -3.34 15.96 20.00
CA GLU A 121 -3.90 16.77 21.10
C GLU A 121 -4.23 18.21 20.65
N ASP A 122 -3.41 18.76 19.76
CA ASP A 122 -3.54 20.11 19.18
C ASP A 122 -4.29 20.13 17.83
N HIS A 123 -4.98 19.06 17.45
CA HIS A 123 -5.65 18.94 16.14
C HIS A 123 -6.65 20.07 15.88
N ALA A 124 -7.33 20.58 16.91
CA ALA A 124 -8.29 21.67 16.75
C ALA A 124 -7.67 22.95 16.18
N SER A 125 -6.39 23.20 16.45
CA SER A 125 -5.65 24.35 15.92
C SER A 125 -4.77 24.00 14.72
N THR A 126 -4.25 22.77 14.65
CA THR A 126 -3.26 22.38 13.62
C THR A 126 -3.83 21.51 12.49
N GLY A 127 -4.94 20.80 12.72
CA GLY A 127 -5.50 19.81 11.82
C GLY A 127 -4.68 18.52 11.68
N ARG A 128 -3.64 18.32 12.50
CA ARG A 128 -2.69 17.20 12.35
C ARG A 128 -3.25 15.87 12.86
N TRP A 129 -2.75 14.80 12.26
CA TRP A 129 -3.13 13.43 12.57
C TRP A 129 -1.92 12.65 13.05
N ARG A 130 -2.17 11.66 13.89
CA ARG A 130 -1.20 10.69 14.38
C ARG A 130 -1.52 9.31 13.84
N LEU A 131 -0.51 8.65 13.29
CA LEU A 131 -0.57 7.26 12.86
C LEU A 131 0.19 6.41 13.86
N ARG A 132 -0.39 5.29 14.28
CA ARG A 132 0.32 4.20 14.95
C ARG A 132 0.65 3.12 13.95
N LEU A 133 1.92 2.77 13.85
CA LEU A 133 2.50 1.95 12.79
C LEU A 133 3.13 0.69 13.39
N ARG A 134 3.20 -0.38 12.60
CA ARG A 134 3.87 -1.63 12.97
C ARG A 134 4.55 -2.25 11.76
N ARG A 135 5.79 -2.72 11.95
CA ARG A 135 6.50 -3.52 10.94
C ARG A 135 5.93 -4.93 10.84
N THR A 136 5.76 -5.45 9.62
CA THR A 136 5.13 -6.77 9.39
C THR A 136 6.12 -7.85 8.96
N ASP A 137 7.37 -7.50 8.70
CA ASP A 137 8.48 -8.40 8.33
C ASP A 137 8.63 -9.56 9.33
N ASP A 138 8.26 -9.32 10.59
CA ASP A 138 8.35 -10.30 11.68
C ASP A 138 7.27 -11.39 11.65
N LEU A 139 6.16 -11.20 10.92
CA LEU A 139 5.01 -12.12 10.96
C LEU A 139 5.22 -13.41 10.17
N GLU A 140 6.04 -13.40 9.11
CA GLU A 140 6.40 -14.63 8.36
C GLU A 140 7.37 -15.52 9.16
N SER A 141 8.14 -14.94 10.09
CA SER A 141 9.02 -15.70 10.98
C SER A 141 8.27 -16.45 12.10
N VAL A 142 6.99 -16.13 12.32
CA VAL A 142 6.16 -16.72 13.39
C VAL A 142 5.32 -17.89 12.87
N THR A 143 4.89 -17.90 11.61
CA THR A 143 4.07 -18.98 11.03
C THR A 143 4.83 -20.27 10.72
N HIS A 144 6.17 -20.24 10.70
CA HIS A 144 7.02 -21.44 10.52
C HIS A 144 7.77 -21.91 11.78
N LYS A 145 7.58 -21.28 12.94
CA LYS A 145 8.12 -21.82 14.19
C LYS A 145 7.25 -22.98 14.66
N VAL A 146 7.66 -24.19 14.29
CA VAL A 146 7.36 -25.43 15.03
C VAL A 146 7.45 -25.12 16.52
N LYS A 147 6.40 -25.42 17.29
CA LYS A 147 6.38 -25.24 18.75
C LYS A 147 7.70 -25.77 19.33
N PRO A 148 8.51 -24.95 20.03
CA PRO A 148 9.59 -25.48 20.85
C PRO A 148 9.00 -26.47 21.85
N GLN A 149 9.58 -27.67 21.96
CA GLN A 149 9.18 -28.64 22.98
C GLN A 149 9.61 -28.23 24.40
N ASP A 150 10.32 -27.11 24.56
CA ASP A 150 10.68 -26.55 25.87
C ASP A 150 10.08 -25.15 26.03
N GLY A 151 9.30 -24.98 27.09
CA GLY A 151 8.47 -23.81 27.41
C GLY A 151 9.23 -22.52 27.73
N THR A 152 9.98 -22.00 26.78
CA THR A 152 10.48 -20.62 26.81
C THR A 152 9.70 -19.78 25.80
N GLU A 153 8.73 -19.01 26.28
CA GLU A 153 8.03 -18.00 25.49
C GLU A 153 9.01 -16.90 25.08
N GLY A 154 9.51 -16.97 23.84
CA GLY A 154 10.23 -15.86 23.22
C GLY A 154 9.26 -14.72 22.91
N GLN A 155 9.35 -13.61 23.64
CA GLN A 155 8.64 -12.38 23.31
C GLN A 155 9.13 -11.85 21.95
N SER A 156 8.33 -12.02 20.91
CA SER A 156 8.49 -11.29 19.66
C SER A 156 8.13 -9.83 19.91
N THR A 157 9.12 -8.94 20.05
CA THR A 157 8.89 -7.50 20.13
C THR A 157 8.63 -6.96 18.72
N LEU A 158 7.37 -6.97 18.29
CA LEU A 158 6.97 -6.32 17.04
C LEU A 158 7.31 -4.83 17.13
N GLU A 159 8.07 -4.31 16.16
CA GLU A 159 8.45 -2.90 16.11
C GLU A 159 7.20 -2.03 15.84
N GLU A 160 6.79 -1.24 16.84
CA GLU A 160 5.71 -0.25 16.74
C GLU A 160 6.25 1.16 16.98
N TRP A 161 5.76 2.13 16.20
CA TRP A 161 6.10 3.55 16.36
C TRP A 161 4.94 4.46 15.96
N GLU A 162 5.07 5.75 16.22
CA GLU A 162 4.09 6.77 15.85
C GLU A 162 4.71 7.83 14.95
N GLU A 163 3.93 8.35 14.00
CA GLU A 163 4.29 9.49 13.17
C GLU A 163 3.11 10.46 13.02
N GLU A 164 3.40 11.76 12.89
CA GLU A 164 2.39 12.80 12.72
C GLU A 164 2.42 13.41 11.31
N PHE A 165 1.23 13.78 10.80
CA PHE A 165 1.02 14.25 9.43
C PHE A 165 0.04 15.43 9.40
N ASP A 166 0.21 16.34 8.44
CA ASP A 166 -0.72 17.44 8.19
C ASP A 166 -2.02 16.95 7.51
N GLY A 167 -2.03 15.74 6.94
CA GLY A 167 -3.20 15.11 6.33
C GLY A 167 -3.04 13.60 6.17
N VAL A 168 -4.17 12.89 6.04
CA VAL A 168 -4.20 11.44 5.85
C VAL A 168 -5.18 11.09 4.73
N ILE A 169 -4.74 10.28 3.78
CA ILE A 169 -5.57 9.69 2.73
C ILE A 169 -5.69 8.19 3.02
N VAL A 170 -6.92 7.70 3.21
CA VAL A 170 -7.18 6.28 3.47
C VAL A 170 -7.51 5.58 2.15
N ALA A 171 -6.65 4.66 1.72
CA ALA A 171 -6.73 3.97 0.44
C ALA A 171 -6.67 2.42 0.61
N THR A 172 -7.21 1.91 1.72
CA THR A 172 -7.17 0.47 2.06
C THR A 172 -8.07 -0.41 1.18
N GLY A 173 -9.00 0.18 0.43
CA GLY A 173 -10.02 -0.56 -0.29
C GLY A 173 -11.02 -1.24 0.65
N PHE A 174 -11.87 -2.10 0.09
CA PHE A 174 -12.97 -2.76 0.81
C PHE A 174 -13.14 -4.26 0.46
N TYR A 175 -12.29 -4.80 -0.41
CA TYR A 175 -12.31 -6.21 -0.84
C TYR A 175 -11.11 -7.03 -0.30
N SER A 176 -10.61 -6.64 0.87
CA SER A 176 -9.40 -7.15 1.51
C SER A 176 -9.66 -8.24 2.53
#